data_AF-A0A9W9FPM2-F1
#
_entry.id   AF-A0A9W9FPM2-F1
#
_cell.length_a   1.000
_cell.length_b   1.000
_cell.length_c   1.000
_cell.angle_alpha   90.00
_cell.angle_beta   90.00
_cell.angle_gamma   90.00
#
_symmetry.space_group_name_H-M   'P 1'
#
loop_
_entity.id
_entity.type
_entity.pdbx_description
1 polymer ?
#
loop_
_entity_poly.entity_id
_entity_poly.type
_entity_poly.pdbx_seq_one_letter_code
_entity_poly.pdbx_strand_id
1 'polypeptide(L)'
;MQIWSHLEKPCIRRLQCLLLVIHCHIHLGHFSRAYMLAGLAARAATALRLNYERPELSFVAQETRRRVLWTLSSIDGFFSVGLPEYETIPHTIIYQRLPSTEEAFWGGNAEGNLADHQPPLEALSSGGGSLLAACIRLSKISKDIMRLTRQLALSEQPLAQLGGFIQEIQNDLWRLRADIQLSFNYQVESSTRIFAMTGSRWFARFLQITVTWHQAHCDLYRLFLPEYQEAAPKIIMDSIEPSLKDNALQKCEEHVHHINEIIQGLLHLTSTPILPSYLAICCYQATRLSLFLAASPILRVQLDAATAVENANLALAVLERFFSNSPSVGKIVLDIQHLLQLSHTQPGSIYRELCCLSPPFDQGRHRHSHLAVHSLVRQANFVDDGYEDYDD
;
A
#
# COMPACT_ATOMS: atom_id res chain seq x y z
N MET A 1 27.38 -1.87 -15.69
CA MET A 1 27.78 -2.58 -16.92
C MET A 1 27.78 -4.11 -16.78
N GLN A 2 28.17 -4.70 -15.64
CA GLN A 2 28.27 -6.17 -15.46
C GLN A 2 26.96 -6.98 -15.33
N ILE A 3 25.81 -6.37 -15.01
CA ILE A 3 24.53 -7.10 -14.92
C ILE A 3 24.05 -7.50 -16.33
N TRP A 4 24.22 -6.60 -17.29
CA TRP A 4 23.77 -6.78 -18.68
C TRP A 4 24.57 -7.84 -19.45
N SER A 5 25.84 -8.02 -19.11
CA SER A 5 26.71 -9.03 -19.74
C SER A 5 26.45 -10.46 -19.26
N HIS A 6 25.56 -10.67 -18.29
CA HIS A 6 25.31 -11.96 -17.64
C HIS A 6 23.82 -12.22 -17.36
N LEU A 7 22.94 -11.71 -18.23
CA LEU A 7 21.48 -11.87 -18.09
C LEU A 7 21.07 -13.36 -18.06
N GLU A 8 21.78 -14.20 -18.79
CA GLU A 8 21.55 -15.65 -18.90
C GLU A 8 22.02 -16.45 -17.67
N LYS A 9 22.71 -15.80 -16.71
CA LYS A 9 23.27 -16.45 -15.52
C LYS A 9 22.73 -15.82 -14.23
N PRO A 10 21.43 -15.98 -13.92
CA PRO A 10 20.85 -15.43 -12.71
C PRO A 10 21.56 -16.02 -11.48
N CYS A 11 21.78 -15.20 -10.46
CA CYS A 11 22.24 -15.66 -9.16
C CYS A 11 21.77 -14.69 -8.07
N ILE A 12 21.80 -15.12 -6.80
CA ILE A 12 21.32 -14.33 -5.66
C ILE A 12 21.98 -12.94 -5.61
N ARG A 13 23.31 -12.87 -5.74
CA ARG A 13 24.04 -11.59 -5.69
C ARG A 13 23.63 -10.62 -6.79
N ARG A 14 23.47 -11.11 -8.03
CA ARG A 14 23.02 -10.27 -9.15
C ARG A 14 21.59 -9.79 -8.93
N LEU A 15 20.72 -10.64 -8.39
CA LEU A 15 19.35 -10.26 -8.08
C LEU A 15 19.29 -9.22 -6.96
N GLN A 16 20.11 -9.35 -5.90
CA GLN A 16 20.26 -8.32 -4.87
C GLN A 16 20.72 -6.99 -5.45
N CYS A 17 21.75 -6.99 -6.31
CA CYS A 17 22.20 -5.79 -7.01
C CYS A 17 21.09 -5.20 -7.89
N LEU A 18 20.35 -6.04 -8.61
CA LEU A 18 19.26 -5.61 -9.48
C LEU A 18 18.13 -4.96 -8.67
N LEU A 19 17.75 -5.53 -7.52
CA LEU A 19 16.77 -4.94 -6.60
C LEU A 19 17.20 -3.56 -6.10
N LEU A 20 18.47 -3.39 -5.74
CA LEU A 20 19.03 -2.08 -5.35
C LEU A 20 18.96 -1.07 -6.52
N VAL A 21 19.29 -1.50 -7.74
CA VAL A 21 19.19 -0.67 -8.95
C VAL A 21 17.74 -0.28 -9.25
N ILE A 22 16.79 -1.20 -9.07
CA ILE A 22 15.35 -0.90 -9.22
C ILE A 22 14.92 0.17 -8.22
N HIS A 23 15.25 0.01 -6.93
CA HIS A 23 14.95 1.02 -5.92
C HIS A 23 15.59 2.36 -6.24
N CYS A 24 16.84 2.38 -6.68
CA CYS A 24 17.51 3.61 -7.11
C CYS A 24 16.75 4.29 -8.26
N HIS A 25 16.32 3.52 -9.27
CA HIS A 25 15.51 4.06 -10.36
C HIS A 25 14.16 4.60 -9.91
N ILE A 26 13.48 3.94 -8.95
CA ILE A 26 12.23 4.44 -8.36
C ILE A 26 12.49 5.78 -7.66
N HIS A 27 13.54 5.87 -6.83
CA HIS A 27 13.88 7.11 -6.12
C HIS A 27 14.28 8.25 -7.05
N LEU A 28 14.93 7.96 -8.18
CA LEU A 28 15.31 8.94 -9.19
C LEU A 28 14.17 9.29 -10.17
N GLY A 29 13.00 8.68 -10.04
CA GLY A 29 11.86 8.93 -10.94
C GLY A 29 11.94 8.23 -12.30
N HIS A 30 12.90 7.33 -12.50
CA HIS A 30 13.03 6.53 -13.71
C HIS A 30 12.07 5.32 -13.70
N PHE A 31 10.76 5.58 -13.56
CA PHE A 31 9.76 4.54 -13.29
C PHE A 31 9.61 3.51 -14.42
N SER A 32 9.68 3.94 -15.68
CA SER A 32 9.63 3.02 -16.84
C SER A 32 10.77 2.01 -16.80
N ARG A 33 11.98 2.47 -16.50
CA ARG A 33 13.16 1.62 -16.33
C ARG A 33 13.05 0.70 -15.12
N ALA A 34 12.58 1.23 -13.99
CA ALA A 34 12.35 0.42 -12.79
C ALA A 34 11.32 -0.70 -13.05
N TYR A 35 10.23 -0.39 -13.75
CA TYR A 35 9.18 -1.33 -14.13
C TYR A 35 9.75 -2.47 -14.99
N MET A 36 10.50 -2.14 -16.05
CA MET A 36 11.10 -3.16 -16.93
C MET A 36 12.13 -4.04 -16.19
N LEU A 37 12.94 -3.43 -15.31
CA LEU A 37 13.91 -4.16 -14.50
C LEU A 37 13.25 -5.06 -13.45
N ALA A 38 12.10 -4.67 -12.90
CA ALA A 38 11.32 -5.52 -11.99
C ALA A 38 10.84 -6.79 -12.68
N GLY A 39 10.35 -6.69 -13.93
CA GLY A 39 10.01 -7.88 -14.74
C GLY A 39 11.20 -8.81 -14.98
N LEU A 40 12.39 -8.27 -15.24
CA LEU A 40 13.62 -9.05 -15.36
C LEU A 40 13.99 -9.74 -14.03
N ALA A 41 13.90 -9.01 -12.92
CA ALA A 41 14.16 -9.55 -11.58
C ALA A 41 13.20 -10.70 -11.26
N ALA A 42 11.91 -10.57 -11.62
CA ALA A 42 10.91 -11.61 -11.44
C ALA A 42 11.24 -12.88 -12.22
N ARG A 43 11.61 -12.76 -13.50
CA ARG A 43 12.07 -13.90 -14.29
C ARG A 43 13.31 -14.57 -13.69
N ALA A 44 14.28 -13.78 -13.23
CA ALA A 44 15.47 -14.32 -12.57
C ALA A 44 15.13 -15.04 -11.24
N ALA A 45 14.21 -14.50 -10.44
CA ALA A 45 13.75 -15.13 -9.20
C ALA A 45 13.07 -16.47 -9.47
N THR A 46 12.20 -16.53 -10.48
CA THR A 46 11.52 -17.76 -10.91
C THR A 46 12.52 -18.80 -11.43
N ALA A 47 13.48 -18.39 -12.27
CA ALA A 47 14.54 -19.27 -12.78
C ALA A 47 15.38 -19.89 -11.66
N LEU A 48 15.62 -19.14 -10.58
CA LEU A 48 16.33 -19.61 -9.37
C LEU A 48 15.42 -20.38 -8.39
N ARG A 49 14.14 -20.57 -8.73
CA ARG A 49 13.10 -21.17 -7.89
C ARG A 49 13.04 -20.53 -6.51
N LEU A 50 13.16 -19.20 -6.46
CA LEU A 50 13.12 -18.47 -5.19
C LEU A 50 11.76 -18.55 -4.52
N ASN A 51 10.72 -18.94 -5.22
CA ASN A 51 9.39 -19.08 -4.65
C ASN A 51 9.21 -20.33 -3.76
N TYR A 52 10.20 -21.22 -3.69
CA TYR A 52 10.18 -22.40 -2.83
C TYR A 52 11.25 -22.34 -1.73
N GLU A 53 10.94 -22.90 -0.56
CA GLU A 53 11.93 -23.22 0.46
C GLU A 53 12.92 -24.28 -0.05
N ARG A 54 14.17 -24.21 0.42
CA ARG A 54 15.21 -25.20 0.15
C ARG A 54 15.85 -25.64 1.48
N PRO A 55 15.25 -26.62 2.18
CA PRO A 55 15.71 -27.07 3.50
C PRO A 55 17.16 -27.54 3.52
N GLU A 56 17.72 -27.93 2.37
CA GLU A 56 19.11 -28.34 2.24
C GLU A 56 20.13 -27.19 2.34
N LEU A 57 19.67 -25.93 2.35
CA LEU A 57 20.54 -24.76 2.48
C LEU A 57 20.79 -24.41 3.96
N SER A 58 21.91 -23.75 4.22
CA SER A 58 22.13 -23.12 5.53
C SER A 58 21.03 -22.10 5.82
N PHE A 59 20.73 -21.87 7.10
CA PHE A 59 19.72 -20.89 7.53
C PHE A 59 19.93 -19.52 6.86
N VAL A 60 21.15 -18.99 6.90
CA VAL A 60 21.47 -17.68 6.28
C VAL A 60 21.23 -17.70 4.77
N ALA A 61 21.58 -18.78 4.08
CA ALA A 61 21.34 -18.88 2.63
C ALA A 61 19.83 -18.96 2.31
N GLN A 62 19.06 -19.72 3.09
CA GLN A 62 17.60 -19.81 2.92
C GLN A 62 16.91 -18.48 3.25
N GLU A 63 17.29 -17.84 4.36
CA GLU A 63 16.75 -16.55 4.78
C GLU A 63 17.11 -15.42 3.79
N THR A 64 18.30 -15.47 3.19
CA THR A 64 18.67 -14.57 2.09
C THR A 64 17.73 -14.73 0.90
N ARG A 65 17.34 -15.98 0.55
CA ARG A 65 16.38 -16.24 -0.53
C ARG A 65 15.00 -15.69 -0.20
N ARG A 66 14.51 -15.87 1.04
CA ARG A 66 13.25 -15.28 1.55
C ARG A 66 13.22 -13.78 1.37
N ARG A 67 14.24 -13.10 1.90
CA ARG A 67 14.30 -11.64 1.86
C ARG A 67 14.34 -11.12 0.43
N VAL A 68 15.11 -11.76 -0.46
CA VAL A 68 15.17 -11.37 -1.88
C VAL A 68 13.81 -11.53 -2.57
N LEU A 69 13.12 -12.66 -2.37
CA LEU A 69 11.80 -12.87 -2.96
C LEU A 69 10.77 -11.88 -2.42
N TRP A 70 10.71 -11.70 -1.10
CA TRP A 70 9.73 -10.83 -0.48
C TRP A 70 9.97 -9.36 -0.79
N THR A 71 11.23 -8.90 -0.90
CA THR A 71 11.54 -7.56 -1.41
C THR A 71 11.01 -7.37 -2.83
N LEU A 72 11.21 -8.36 -3.70
CA LEU A 72 10.70 -8.30 -5.06
C LEU A 72 9.17 -8.29 -5.10
N SER A 73 8.50 -9.08 -4.26
CA SER A 73 7.04 -9.06 -4.09
C SER A 73 6.53 -7.70 -3.62
N SER A 74 7.25 -7.01 -2.74
CA SER A 74 6.89 -5.65 -2.31
C SER A 74 7.04 -4.63 -3.44
N ILE A 75 8.11 -4.72 -4.24
CA ILE A 75 8.30 -3.86 -5.42
C ILE A 75 7.19 -4.09 -6.45
N ASP A 76 6.86 -5.36 -6.71
CA ASP A 76 5.76 -5.74 -7.60
C ASP A 76 4.43 -5.09 -7.21
N GLY A 77 4.15 -5.00 -5.90
CA GLY A 77 2.97 -4.32 -5.38
C GLY A 77 2.90 -2.82 -5.72
N PHE A 78 4.02 -2.12 -5.78
CA PHE A 78 4.05 -0.69 -6.16
C PHE A 78 3.68 -0.45 -7.62
N PHE A 79 3.91 -1.44 -8.49
CA PHE A 79 3.59 -1.35 -9.90
C PHE A 79 2.20 -1.93 -10.21
N SER A 80 1.88 -3.09 -9.65
CA SER A 80 0.67 -3.82 -10.04
C SER A 80 -0.62 -3.16 -9.60
N VAL A 81 -0.63 -2.43 -8.48
CA VAL A 81 -1.79 -1.68 -7.96
C VAL A 81 -3.12 -2.46 -8.00
N GLY A 82 -3.06 -3.76 -7.71
CA GLY A 82 -4.21 -4.66 -7.66
C GLY A 82 -4.71 -5.18 -9.02
N LEU A 83 -3.96 -4.93 -10.10
CA LEU A 83 -4.27 -5.38 -11.46
C LEU A 83 -3.39 -6.58 -11.85
N PRO A 84 -3.99 -7.75 -12.13
CA PRO A 84 -3.24 -8.98 -12.47
C PRO A 84 -2.30 -8.84 -13.66
N GLU A 85 -2.65 -8.02 -14.66
CA GLU A 85 -1.87 -7.81 -15.89
C GLU A 85 -0.50 -7.14 -15.64
N TYR A 86 -0.34 -6.46 -14.49
CA TYR A 86 0.90 -5.83 -14.09
C TYR A 86 1.67 -6.65 -13.04
N GLU A 87 1.12 -7.77 -12.55
CA GLU A 87 1.79 -8.62 -11.58
C GLU A 87 2.81 -9.54 -12.23
N THR A 88 4.01 -9.57 -11.63
CA THR A 88 5.12 -10.43 -12.06
C THR A 88 5.38 -11.56 -11.06
N ILE A 89 5.06 -11.37 -9.78
CA ILE A 89 5.13 -12.40 -8.73
C ILE A 89 3.87 -12.34 -7.86
N PRO A 90 2.80 -13.07 -8.23
CA PRO A 90 1.61 -13.15 -7.39
C PRO A 90 1.89 -13.89 -6.09
N HIS A 91 1.26 -13.48 -4.98
CA HIS A 91 1.45 -14.15 -3.68
C HIS A 91 1.02 -15.62 -3.71
N THR A 92 0.11 -16.01 -4.62
CA THR A 92 -0.40 -17.38 -4.76
C THR A 92 0.66 -18.40 -5.19
N ILE A 93 1.78 -17.93 -5.76
CA ILE A 93 2.89 -18.81 -6.18
C ILE A 93 4.09 -18.74 -5.23
N ILE A 94 4.00 -17.97 -4.13
CA ILE A 94 5.04 -17.87 -3.11
C ILE A 94 4.78 -18.93 -2.04
N TYR A 95 5.63 -19.96 -2.03
CA TYR A 95 5.61 -21.06 -1.06
C TYR A 95 6.73 -20.94 -0.02
N GLN A 96 7.26 -19.72 0.17
CA GLN A 96 8.26 -19.42 1.18
C GLN A 96 7.63 -18.88 2.46
N ARG A 97 8.30 -19.14 3.58
CA ARG A 97 7.95 -18.52 4.87
C ARG A 97 8.23 -17.02 4.82
N LEU A 98 7.59 -16.27 5.71
CA LEU A 98 7.94 -14.87 5.94
C LEU A 98 9.37 -14.76 6.49
N PRO A 99 10.07 -13.63 6.25
CA PRO A 99 11.40 -13.41 6.80
C PRO A 99 11.43 -13.47 8.33
N SER A 100 12.51 -13.99 8.89
CA SER A 100 12.77 -14.00 10.34
C SER A 100 13.05 -12.60 10.88
N THR A 101 13.30 -12.48 12.18
CA THR A 101 13.85 -11.24 12.75
C THR A 101 15.24 -10.94 12.18
N GLU A 102 15.66 -9.69 12.34
CA GLU A 102 16.96 -9.21 11.86
C GLU A 102 18.09 -9.75 12.76
N GLU A 103 17.80 -9.84 14.05
CA GLU A 103 18.67 -10.38 15.09
C GLU A 103 18.99 -11.85 14.82
N ALA A 104 17.97 -12.66 14.46
CA ALA A 104 18.15 -14.05 14.05
C ALA A 104 18.98 -14.17 12.76
N PHE A 105 18.64 -13.37 11.75
CA PHE A 105 19.34 -13.40 10.47
C PHE A 105 20.82 -13.03 10.62
N TRP A 106 21.13 -12.00 11.40
CA TRP A 106 22.48 -11.56 11.69
C TRP A 106 23.28 -12.52 12.56
N GLY A 107 22.62 -13.11 13.57
CA GLY A 107 23.24 -14.11 14.43
C GLY A 107 23.49 -15.45 13.73
N GLY A 108 22.90 -15.66 12.53
CA GLY A 108 22.96 -16.94 11.83
C GLY A 108 22.21 -18.08 12.54
N ASN A 109 21.40 -17.74 13.55
CA ASN A 109 20.67 -18.69 14.38
C ASN A 109 19.23 -18.74 13.90
N ALA A 110 18.77 -19.93 13.49
CA ALA A 110 17.35 -20.13 13.29
C ALA A 110 16.63 -19.88 14.62
N GLU A 111 15.67 -18.95 14.63
CA GLU A 111 14.72 -18.85 15.74
C GLU A 111 14.06 -20.22 15.93
N GLY A 112 14.05 -20.67 17.18
CA GLY A 112 13.87 -22.07 17.57
C GLY A 112 12.77 -22.81 16.82
N ASN A 113 13.10 -24.04 16.45
CA ASN A 113 12.24 -25.08 15.87
C ASN A 113 10.90 -25.26 16.63
N LEU A 114 9.86 -24.50 16.28
CA LEU A 114 8.49 -24.78 16.76
C LEU A 114 7.43 -24.87 15.65
N ALA A 115 7.80 -24.75 14.37
CA ALA A 115 6.82 -24.77 13.27
C ALA A 115 7.22 -25.67 12.09
N ASP A 116 7.96 -26.77 12.32
CA ASP A 116 8.51 -27.58 11.24
C ASP A 116 7.48 -28.43 10.46
N HIS A 117 6.18 -28.31 10.75
CA HIS A 117 5.11 -29.05 10.08
C HIS A 117 3.87 -28.25 9.68
N GLN A 118 3.90 -26.91 9.71
CA GLN A 118 2.74 -26.14 9.21
C GLN A 118 2.80 -25.91 7.69
N PRO A 119 1.69 -26.10 6.97
CA PRO A 119 1.62 -25.81 5.54
C PRO A 119 1.92 -24.33 5.25
N PRO A 120 2.49 -23.98 4.08
CA PRO A 120 2.98 -22.63 3.78
C PRO A 120 1.94 -21.50 3.97
N LEU A 121 0.66 -21.81 3.80
CA LEU A 121 -0.45 -20.87 3.99
C LEU A 121 -0.70 -20.52 5.46
N GLU A 122 -0.43 -21.44 6.40
CA GLU A 122 -0.61 -21.22 7.85
C GLU A 122 0.62 -20.61 8.52
N ALA A 123 1.81 -20.79 7.93
CA ALA A 123 3.05 -20.16 8.40
C ALA A 123 3.04 -18.61 8.28
N LEU A 124 2.11 -18.04 7.50
CA LEU A 124 1.84 -16.60 7.49
C LEU A 124 1.20 -16.09 8.80
N SER A 125 0.66 -17.00 9.61
CA SER A 125 -0.19 -16.70 10.77
C SER A 125 0.46 -17.06 12.12
N SER A 126 1.61 -17.75 12.16
CA SER A 126 2.16 -18.35 13.40
C SER A 126 3.60 -17.95 13.78
N GLY A 127 4.18 -16.92 13.18
CA GLY A 127 5.56 -16.50 13.48
C GLY A 127 5.66 -15.47 14.61
N GLY A 128 6.40 -15.79 15.68
CA GLY A 128 6.92 -14.79 16.63
C GLY A 128 7.51 -13.60 15.87
N GLY A 129 7.07 -12.39 16.22
CA GLY A 129 6.94 -11.30 15.26
C GLY A 129 8.27 -10.75 14.75
N SER A 130 8.47 -10.80 13.43
CA SER A 130 9.44 -9.96 12.72
C SER A 130 8.73 -8.70 12.21
N LEU A 131 9.32 -7.51 12.44
CA LEU A 131 8.77 -6.26 11.90
C LEU A 131 8.74 -6.27 10.37
N LEU A 132 9.71 -6.93 9.73
CA LEU A 132 9.73 -7.08 8.28
C LEU A 132 8.57 -7.97 7.81
N ALA A 133 8.34 -9.10 8.49
CA ALA A 133 7.20 -9.96 8.23
C ALA A 133 5.87 -9.22 8.41
N ALA A 134 5.74 -8.38 9.43
CA ALA A 134 4.56 -7.55 9.65
C ALA A 134 4.33 -6.54 8.51
N CYS A 135 5.39 -5.88 8.02
CA CYS A 135 5.29 -4.98 6.85
C CYS A 135 4.81 -5.72 5.59
N ILE A 136 5.31 -6.93 5.36
CA ILE A 136 4.92 -7.78 4.22
C ILE A 136 3.46 -8.22 4.34
N ARG A 137 3.03 -8.65 5.53
CA ARG A 137 1.63 -9.02 5.79
C ARG A 137 0.68 -7.85 5.56
N LEU A 138 1.01 -6.65 6.03
CA LEU A 138 0.22 -5.44 5.73
C LEU A 138 0.17 -5.14 4.24
N SER A 139 1.31 -5.25 3.55
CA SER A 139 1.35 -5.03 2.09
C SER A 139 0.45 -6.01 1.34
N LYS A 140 0.39 -7.29 1.78
CA LYS A 140 -0.56 -8.28 1.27
C LYS A 140 -2.01 -7.85 1.54
N ILE A 141 -2.33 -7.47 2.78
CA ILE A 141 -3.68 -7.03 3.15
C ILE A 141 -4.13 -5.85 2.30
N SER A 142 -3.28 -4.82 2.15
CA SER A 142 -3.56 -3.67 1.27
C SER A 142 -3.79 -4.11 -0.18
N LYS A 143 -2.99 -5.04 -0.70
CA LYS A 143 -3.16 -5.59 -2.05
C LYS A 143 -4.49 -6.37 -2.19
N ASP A 144 -4.88 -7.13 -1.18
CA ASP A 144 -6.15 -7.87 -1.17
C ASP A 144 -7.35 -6.92 -1.16
N ILE A 145 -7.29 -5.83 -0.37
CA ILE A 145 -8.29 -4.75 -0.41
C ILE A 145 -8.35 -4.11 -1.80
N MET A 146 -7.20 -3.76 -2.38
CA MET A 146 -7.16 -3.16 -3.73
C MET A 146 -7.78 -4.09 -4.79
N ARG A 147 -7.46 -5.39 -4.76
CA ARG A 147 -8.05 -6.38 -5.66
C ARG A 147 -9.56 -6.48 -5.47
N LEU A 148 -10.04 -6.48 -4.22
CA LEU A 148 -11.46 -6.43 -3.93
C LEU A 148 -12.10 -5.16 -4.52
N THR A 149 -11.50 -3.98 -4.33
CA THR A 149 -11.97 -2.73 -4.94
C THR A 149 -12.08 -2.85 -6.47
N ARG A 150 -11.05 -3.41 -7.13
CA ARG A 150 -11.02 -3.61 -8.59
C ARG A 150 -12.08 -4.60 -9.07
N GLN A 151 -12.33 -5.67 -8.31
CA GLN A 151 -13.36 -6.65 -8.60
C GLN A 151 -14.76 -6.05 -8.46
N LEU A 152 -14.99 -5.28 -7.40
CA LEU A 152 -16.26 -4.59 -7.17
C LEU A 152 -16.54 -3.58 -8.29
N ALA A 153 -15.54 -2.88 -8.80
CA ALA A 153 -15.71 -1.93 -9.91
C ALA A 153 -16.26 -2.56 -11.19
N LEU A 154 -16.00 -3.85 -11.43
CA LEU A 154 -16.50 -4.60 -12.59
C LEU A 154 -17.84 -5.30 -12.33
N SER A 155 -18.34 -5.31 -11.10
CA SER A 155 -19.47 -6.12 -10.71
C SER A 155 -20.79 -5.49 -11.16
N GLU A 156 -21.53 -6.23 -12.00
CA GLU A 156 -22.87 -5.86 -12.46
C GLU A 156 -23.98 -6.44 -11.59
N GLN A 157 -23.65 -7.17 -10.53
CA GLN A 157 -24.58 -7.79 -9.57
C GLN A 157 -24.02 -7.69 -8.14
N PRO A 158 -24.86 -7.81 -7.10
CA PRO A 158 -24.39 -7.94 -5.74
C PRO A 158 -23.46 -9.15 -5.57
N LEU A 159 -22.28 -8.93 -4.98
CA LEU A 159 -21.31 -10.00 -4.74
C LEU A 159 -21.68 -10.76 -3.46
N ALA A 160 -22.29 -11.94 -3.60
CA ALA A 160 -22.75 -12.75 -2.45
C ALA A 160 -21.64 -13.07 -1.43
N GLN A 161 -20.39 -13.17 -1.88
CA GLN A 161 -19.22 -13.47 -1.03
C GLN A 161 -18.59 -12.23 -0.38
N LEU A 162 -19.09 -11.03 -0.66
CA LEU A 162 -18.50 -9.77 -0.18
C LEU A 162 -18.32 -9.76 1.35
N GLY A 163 -19.35 -10.13 2.11
CA GLY A 163 -19.26 -10.20 3.57
C GLY A 163 -18.14 -11.14 4.06
N GLY A 164 -17.94 -12.28 3.37
CA GLY A 164 -16.86 -13.21 3.66
C GLY A 164 -15.48 -12.59 3.43
N PHE A 165 -15.26 -11.95 2.28
CA PHE A 165 -13.99 -11.28 1.98
C PHE A 165 -13.68 -10.15 2.96
N ILE A 166 -14.68 -9.35 3.34
CA ILE A 166 -14.50 -8.29 4.36
C ILE A 166 -14.09 -8.89 5.70
N GLN A 167 -14.77 -9.95 6.13
CA GLN A 167 -14.48 -10.62 7.40
C GLN A 167 -13.07 -11.24 7.42
N GLU A 168 -12.63 -11.83 6.31
CA GLU A 168 -11.26 -12.36 6.17
C GLU A 168 -10.21 -11.27 6.32
N ILE A 169 -10.38 -10.13 5.64
CA ILE A 169 -9.47 -8.99 5.75
C ILE A 169 -9.45 -8.44 7.18
N GLN A 170 -10.61 -8.29 7.83
CA GLN A 170 -10.71 -7.85 9.22
C GLN A 170 -10.00 -8.81 10.18
N ASN A 171 -10.16 -10.12 9.98
CA ASN A 171 -9.48 -11.15 10.78
C ASN A 171 -7.96 -11.08 10.59
N ASP A 172 -7.48 -10.84 9.38
CA ASP A 172 -6.05 -10.72 9.09
C ASP A 172 -5.44 -9.46 9.76
N LEU A 173 -6.15 -8.32 9.72
CA LEU A 173 -5.76 -7.10 10.44
C LEU A 173 -5.74 -7.32 11.96
N TRP A 174 -6.74 -8.03 12.51
CA TRP A 174 -6.83 -8.35 13.93
C TRP A 174 -5.69 -9.26 14.38
N ARG A 175 -5.42 -10.35 13.65
CA ARG A 175 -4.31 -11.28 13.94
C ARG A 175 -2.98 -10.54 13.93
N LEU A 176 -2.73 -9.74 12.89
CA LEU A 176 -1.51 -8.95 12.79
C LEU A 176 -1.33 -8.01 13.99
N ARG A 177 -2.39 -7.29 14.39
CA ARG A 177 -2.36 -6.43 15.58
C ARG A 177 -1.98 -7.23 16.83
N ALA A 178 -2.63 -8.39 17.04
CA ALA A 178 -2.36 -9.23 18.19
C ALA A 178 -0.90 -9.71 18.22
N ASP A 179 -0.37 -10.15 17.08
CA ASP A 179 1.01 -10.61 16.95
C ASP A 179 2.02 -9.49 17.24
N ILE A 180 1.78 -8.28 16.74
CA ILE A 180 2.63 -7.10 16.99
C ILE A 180 2.61 -6.73 18.48
N GLN A 181 1.42 -6.69 19.09
CA GLN A 181 1.28 -6.38 20.51
C GLN A 181 2.02 -7.40 21.37
N LEU A 182 1.88 -8.70 21.06
CA LEU A 182 2.54 -9.77 21.80
C LEU A 182 4.06 -9.74 21.63
N SER A 183 4.55 -9.51 20.41
CA SER A 183 5.97 -9.63 20.09
C SER A 183 6.79 -8.39 20.46
N PHE A 184 6.19 -7.21 20.42
CA PHE A 184 6.89 -5.94 20.59
C PHE A 184 6.36 -5.06 21.72
N ASN A 185 5.31 -5.49 22.44
CA ASN A 185 4.57 -4.65 23.39
C ASN A 185 4.15 -3.30 22.79
N TYR A 186 3.82 -3.31 21.50
CA TYR A 186 3.52 -2.12 20.70
C TYR A 186 2.07 -2.13 20.21
N GLN A 187 1.34 -1.05 20.52
CA GLN A 187 -0.04 -0.87 20.10
C GLN A 187 -0.08 -0.18 18.74
N VAL A 188 -0.25 -0.96 17.67
CA VAL A 188 -0.25 -0.45 16.28
C VAL A 188 -1.30 0.62 16.01
N GLU A 189 -2.39 0.62 16.76
CA GLU A 189 -3.56 1.50 16.62
C GLU A 189 -3.34 2.89 17.21
N SER A 190 -2.28 3.08 18.01
CA SER A 190 -2.01 4.34 18.67
C SER A 190 -1.25 5.29 17.75
N SER A 191 -1.85 6.45 17.49
CA SER A 191 -1.22 7.56 16.74
C SER A 191 -0.06 8.22 17.48
N THR A 192 0.03 8.07 18.81
CA THR A 192 1.03 8.74 19.66
C THR A 192 2.17 7.82 20.08
N ARG A 193 1.93 6.51 20.29
CA ARG A 193 2.98 5.57 20.72
C ARG A 193 4.12 5.42 19.70
N ILE A 194 3.87 5.68 18.43
CA ILE A 194 4.91 5.65 17.40
C ILE A 194 6.08 6.59 17.74
N PHE A 195 5.82 7.72 18.39
CA PHE A 195 6.87 8.70 18.71
C PHE A 195 7.78 8.26 19.86
N ALA A 196 7.32 7.35 20.72
CA ALA A 196 8.19 6.68 21.69
C ALA A 196 9.24 5.77 21.01
N MET A 197 9.01 5.40 19.74
CA MET A 197 9.92 4.57 18.96
C MET A 197 10.96 5.37 18.17
N THR A 198 10.99 6.70 18.28
CA THR A 198 11.92 7.57 17.53
C THR A 198 13.40 7.26 17.81
N GLY A 199 13.73 6.80 19.01
CA GLY A 199 15.08 6.34 19.37
C GLY A 199 15.43 4.94 18.85
N SER A 200 14.46 4.20 18.32
CA SER A 200 14.69 2.87 17.75
C SER A 200 15.23 2.98 16.33
N ARG A 201 16.28 2.20 16.04
CA ARG A 201 16.75 1.94 14.66
C ARG A 201 15.67 1.36 13.73
N TRP A 202 14.58 0.84 14.30
CA TRP A 202 13.45 0.29 13.58
C TRP A 202 12.26 1.26 13.46
N PHE A 203 12.43 2.53 13.83
CA PHE A 203 11.38 3.56 13.77
C PHE A 203 10.62 3.56 12.43
N ALA A 204 11.33 3.54 11.30
CA ALA A 204 10.70 3.55 9.98
C ALA A 204 9.75 2.36 9.74
N ARG A 205 10.06 1.18 10.31
CA ARG A 205 9.19 -0.01 10.20
C ARG A 205 7.98 0.10 11.11
N PHE A 206 8.16 0.55 12.35
CA PHE A 206 7.02 0.83 13.23
C PHE A 206 6.08 1.87 12.62
N LEU A 207 6.63 2.94 12.04
CA LEU A 207 5.86 3.98 11.39
C LEU A 207 5.12 3.43 10.17
N GLN A 208 5.80 2.66 9.32
CA GLN A 208 5.18 2.01 8.18
C GLN A 208 4.03 1.10 8.61
N ILE A 209 4.23 0.27 9.64
CA ILE A 209 3.22 -0.65 10.16
C ILE A 209 2.00 0.14 10.66
N THR A 210 2.20 1.13 11.53
CA THR A 210 1.12 1.95 12.10
C THR A 210 0.33 2.70 11.03
N VAL A 211 1.01 3.43 10.14
CA VAL A 211 0.30 4.22 9.12
C VAL A 211 -0.40 3.34 8.09
N THR A 212 0.20 2.21 7.71
CA THR A 212 -0.43 1.27 6.76
C THR A 212 -1.59 0.51 7.40
N TRP A 213 -1.54 0.23 8.70
CA TRP A 213 -2.65 -0.38 9.43
C TRP A 213 -3.90 0.52 9.42
N HIS A 214 -3.74 1.81 9.75
CA HIS A 214 -4.83 2.78 9.66
C HIS A 214 -5.30 2.97 8.21
N GLN A 215 -4.37 3.08 7.26
CA GLN A 215 -4.70 3.22 5.84
C GLN A 215 -5.49 2.02 5.32
N ALA A 216 -5.14 0.79 5.71
CA ALA A 216 -5.86 -0.42 5.31
C ALA A 216 -7.30 -0.41 5.82
N HIS A 217 -7.54 0.10 7.04
CA HIS A 217 -8.90 0.29 7.52
C HIS A 217 -9.66 1.35 6.70
N CYS A 218 -9.06 2.51 6.42
CA CYS A 218 -9.66 3.50 5.52
C CYS A 218 -9.98 2.89 4.15
N ASP A 219 -9.05 2.14 3.56
CA ASP A 219 -9.20 1.52 2.24
C ASP A 219 -10.31 0.47 2.19
N LEU A 220 -10.49 -0.28 3.27
CA LEU A 220 -11.56 -1.27 3.40
C LEU A 220 -12.93 -0.61 3.57
N TYR A 221 -13.05 0.35 4.48
CA TYR A 221 -14.35 0.93 4.83
C TYR A 221 -14.82 1.99 3.84
N ARG A 222 -13.91 2.67 3.12
CA ARG A 222 -14.29 3.62 2.07
C ARG A 222 -15.07 2.99 0.92
N LEU A 223 -15.00 1.66 0.76
CA LEU A 223 -15.83 0.90 -0.18
C LEU A 223 -17.32 1.09 0.08
N PHE A 224 -17.69 1.44 1.32
CA PHE A 224 -19.07 1.61 1.75
C PHE A 224 -19.46 3.07 1.99
N LEU A 225 -18.66 4.03 1.53
CA LEU A 225 -19.00 5.45 1.57
C LEU A 225 -19.78 5.84 0.30
N PRO A 226 -21.07 6.19 0.39
CA PRO A 226 -21.85 6.61 -0.77
C PRO A 226 -21.15 7.70 -1.58
N GLU A 227 -21.16 7.55 -2.90
CA GLU A 227 -20.63 8.50 -3.89
C GLU A 227 -19.11 8.72 -3.91
N TYR A 228 -18.37 8.22 -2.92
CA TYR A 228 -16.91 8.32 -2.92
C TYR A 228 -16.31 7.63 -4.15
N GLN A 229 -15.23 8.19 -4.71
CA GLN A 229 -14.66 7.73 -5.98
C GLN A 229 -14.31 6.23 -5.99
N GLU A 230 -13.74 5.71 -4.90
CA GLU A 230 -13.38 4.30 -4.73
C GLU A 230 -14.48 3.43 -4.09
N ALA A 231 -15.70 3.95 -3.90
CA ALA A 231 -16.81 3.20 -3.34
C ALA A 231 -17.30 2.07 -4.26
N ALA A 232 -17.94 1.07 -3.67
CA ALA A 232 -18.62 0.03 -4.41
C ALA A 232 -19.70 0.63 -5.34
N PRO A 233 -19.97 0.03 -6.50
CA PRO A 233 -21.02 0.51 -7.39
C PRO A 233 -22.38 0.57 -6.71
N LYS A 234 -23.26 1.47 -7.19
CA LYS A 234 -24.58 1.71 -6.61
C LYS A 234 -25.39 0.41 -6.43
N ILE A 235 -25.33 -0.52 -7.38
CA ILE A 235 -26.04 -1.80 -7.30
C ILE A 235 -25.62 -2.65 -6.08
N ILE A 236 -24.34 -2.60 -5.71
CA ILE A 236 -23.84 -3.26 -4.50
C ILE A 236 -24.27 -2.45 -3.29
N MET A 237 -24.04 -1.13 -3.32
CA MET A 237 -24.36 -0.23 -2.22
C MET A 237 -25.84 -0.28 -1.81
N ASP A 238 -26.76 -0.43 -2.75
CA ASP A 238 -28.20 -0.53 -2.49
C ASP A 238 -28.56 -1.82 -1.74
N SER A 239 -27.73 -2.86 -1.81
CA SER A 239 -27.90 -4.12 -1.07
C SER A 239 -27.26 -4.12 0.32
N ILE A 240 -26.45 -3.12 0.66
CA ILE A 240 -25.77 -3.01 1.95
C ILE A 240 -26.68 -2.36 3.00
N GLU A 241 -26.77 -2.99 4.18
CA GLU A 241 -27.55 -2.48 5.31
C GLU A 241 -27.08 -1.08 5.75
N PRO A 242 -27.99 -0.16 6.13
CA PRO A 242 -27.63 1.17 6.60
C PRO A 242 -26.65 1.19 7.77
N SER A 243 -26.81 0.27 8.74
CA SER A 243 -25.93 0.12 9.91
C SER A 243 -24.47 -0.15 9.54
N LEU A 244 -24.23 -0.91 8.47
CA LEU A 244 -22.89 -1.19 7.96
C LEU A 244 -22.26 0.05 7.30
N LYS A 245 -23.05 0.86 6.61
CA LYS A 245 -22.59 2.14 6.03
C LYS A 245 -22.24 3.14 7.13
N ASP A 246 -23.06 3.23 8.17
CA ASP A 246 -22.81 4.07 9.33
C ASP A 246 -21.53 3.63 10.08
N ASN A 247 -21.34 2.32 10.25
CA ASN A 247 -20.10 1.78 10.83
C ASN A 247 -18.87 2.09 9.97
N ALA A 248 -18.98 1.94 8.65
CA ALA A 248 -17.91 2.26 7.73
C ALA A 248 -17.54 3.76 7.76
N LEU A 249 -18.54 4.64 7.86
CA LEU A 249 -18.34 6.08 8.04
C LEU A 249 -17.54 6.37 9.32
N GLN A 250 -17.99 5.84 10.46
CA GLN A 250 -17.32 6.00 11.75
C GLN A 250 -15.87 5.50 11.69
N LYS A 251 -15.64 4.35 11.04
CA LYS A 251 -14.29 3.77 10.91
C LYS A 251 -13.38 4.61 10.01
N CYS A 252 -13.91 5.19 8.94
CA CYS A 252 -13.14 6.10 8.10
C CYS A 252 -12.75 7.37 8.87
N GLU A 253 -13.68 7.97 9.63
CA GLU A 253 -13.39 9.14 10.48
C GLU A 253 -12.34 8.83 11.55
N GLU A 254 -12.48 7.71 12.26
CA GLU A 254 -11.54 7.27 13.31
C GLU A 254 -10.12 7.11 12.75
N HIS A 255 -9.96 6.36 11.66
CA HIS A 255 -8.63 6.02 11.15
C HIS A 255 -8.00 7.17 10.34
N VAL A 256 -8.78 8.01 9.67
CA VAL A 256 -8.23 9.22 9.03
C VAL A 256 -7.73 10.21 10.07
N HIS A 257 -8.44 10.34 11.19
CA HIS A 257 -8.02 11.17 12.32
C HIS A 257 -6.66 10.69 12.86
N HIS A 258 -6.49 9.39 13.11
CA HIS A 258 -5.21 8.85 13.58
C HIS A 258 -4.06 9.05 12.58
N ILE A 259 -4.32 8.95 11.27
CA ILE A 259 -3.29 9.27 10.26
C ILE A 259 -2.89 10.74 10.35
N ASN A 260 -3.86 11.65 10.49
CA ASN A 260 -3.60 13.09 10.60
C ASN A 260 -2.83 13.43 11.90
N GLU A 261 -3.14 12.79 13.03
CA GLU A 261 -2.36 12.93 14.28
C GLU A 261 -0.90 12.48 14.11
N ILE A 262 -0.67 11.37 13.39
CA ILE A 262 0.68 10.88 13.08
C ILE A 262 1.41 11.90 12.19
N ILE A 263 0.76 12.41 11.14
CA ILE A 263 1.31 13.43 10.24
C ILE A 263 1.71 14.68 11.02
N GLN A 264 0.83 15.17 11.91
CA GLN A 264 1.11 16.30 12.77
C GLN A 264 2.32 16.04 13.68
N GLY A 265 2.37 14.89 14.34
CA GLY A 265 3.49 14.53 15.21
C GLY A 265 4.83 14.42 14.47
N LEU A 266 4.85 14.01 13.19
CA LEU A 266 6.07 14.00 12.37
C LEU A 266 6.65 15.39 12.15
N LEU A 267 5.82 16.43 12.07
CA LEU A 267 6.29 17.82 11.95
C LEU A 267 6.98 18.31 13.23
N HIS A 268 6.65 17.73 14.38
CA HIS A 268 7.29 18.06 15.66
C HIS A 268 8.63 17.36 15.88
N LEU A 269 9.05 16.44 15.00
CA LEU A 269 10.37 15.83 15.09
C LEU A 269 11.47 16.85 14.84
N THR A 270 12.48 16.87 15.72
CA THR A 270 13.63 17.78 15.63
C THR A 270 14.69 17.28 14.65
N SER A 271 14.84 15.96 14.52
CA SER A 271 15.70 15.32 13.52
C SER A 271 14.90 14.96 12.26
N THR A 272 15.59 14.78 11.13
CA THR A 272 15.00 14.29 9.88
C THR A 272 15.17 12.77 9.80
N PRO A 273 14.21 11.96 10.24
CA PRO A 273 14.29 10.50 10.12
C PRO A 273 14.18 10.06 8.66
N ILE A 274 14.64 8.83 8.39
CA ILE A 274 14.28 8.14 7.15
C ILE A 274 12.82 7.70 7.27
N LEU A 275 11.97 8.23 6.39
CA LEU A 275 10.55 7.90 6.36
C LEU A 275 10.24 6.87 5.27
N PRO A 276 9.28 5.95 5.50
CA PRO A 276 8.86 5.00 4.48
C PRO A 276 8.18 5.74 3.32
N SER A 277 8.52 5.43 2.07
CA SER A 277 7.96 6.11 0.88
C SER A 277 6.44 5.99 0.78
N TYR A 278 5.86 4.91 1.31
CA TYR A 278 4.40 4.71 1.35
C TYR A 278 3.66 5.75 2.19
N LEU A 279 4.33 6.42 3.15
CA LEU A 279 3.74 7.48 3.96
C LEU A 279 3.16 8.60 3.10
N ALA A 280 3.80 8.94 1.97
CA ALA A 280 3.30 9.98 1.08
C ALA A 280 1.93 9.61 0.48
N ILE A 281 1.72 8.32 0.20
CA ILE A 281 0.43 7.79 -0.29
C ILE A 281 -0.61 7.86 0.83
N CYS A 282 -0.25 7.50 2.07
CA CYS A 282 -1.16 7.63 3.22
C CYS A 282 -1.57 9.10 3.44
N CYS A 283 -0.63 10.05 3.37
CA CYS A 283 -0.93 11.49 3.48
C CYS A 283 -1.94 11.92 2.41
N TYR A 284 -1.73 11.49 1.17
CA TYR A 284 -2.62 11.77 0.06
C TYR A 284 -4.03 11.20 0.24
N GLN A 285 -4.12 9.91 0.57
CA GLN A 285 -5.41 9.24 0.74
C GLN A 285 -6.17 9.79 1.93
N ALA A 286 -5.49 10.07 3.05
CA ALA A 286 -6.11 10.70 4.21
C ALA A 286 -6.60 12.12 3.91
N THR A 287 -5.85 12.89 3.11
CA THR A 287 -6.26 14.23 2.66
C THR A 287 -7.54 14.16 1.82
N ARG A 288 -7.56 13.32 0.77
CA ARG A 288 -8.74 13.14 -0.10
C ARG A 288 -9.95 12.70 0.70
N LEU A 289 -9.77 11.73 1.59
CA LEU A 289 -10.85 11.22 2.42
C LEU A 289 -11.36 12.28 3.40
N SER A 290 -10.47 13.03 4.07
CA SER A 290 -10.85 14.10 5.00
C SER A 290 -11.67 15.19 4.30
N LEU A 291 -11.20 15.64 3.12
CA LEU A 291 -11.89 16.66 2.33
C LEU A 291 -13.24 16.17 1.81
N PHE A 292 -13.32 14.92 1.36
CA PHE A 292 -14.59 14.32 0.92
C PHE A 292 -15.60 14.23 2.07
N LEU A 293 -15.18 13.70 3.22
CA LEU A 293 -16.05 13.53 4.39
C LEU A 293 -16.63 14.88 4.82
N ALA A 294 -15.81 15.92 4.92
CA ALA A 294 -16.25 17.26 5.32
C ALA A 294 -17.09 17.98 4.25
N ALA A 295 -16.90 17.67 2.97
CA ALA A 295 -17.66 18.30 1.88
C ALA A 295 -18.98 17.57 1.55
N SER A 296 -19.19 16.37 2.08
CA SER A 296 -20.34 15.54 1.73
C SER A 296 -21.65 16.08 2.32
N PRO A 297 -22.68 16.38 1.49
CA PRO A 297 -23.97 16.84 2.00
C PRO A 297 -24.84 15.71 2.57
N ILE A 298 -24.44 14.45 2.34
CA ILE A 298 -25.25 13.26 2.65
C ILE A 298 -24.77 12.59 3.94
N LEU A 299 -23.46 12.67 4.20
CA LEU A 299 -22.83 11.99 5.34
C LEU A 299 -22.95 12.86 6.59
N ARG A 300 -23.32 12.24 7.70
CA ARG A 300 -23.34 12.88 9.02
C ARG A 300 -22.01 12.64 9.71
N VAL A 301 -21.05 13.51 9.43
CA VAL A 301 -19.68 13.45 9.98
C VAL A 301 -19.49 14.45 11.11
N GLN A 302 -18.51 14.20 11.97
CA GLN A 302 -18.04 15.15 12.98
C GLN A 302 -16.97 16.11 12.42
N LEU A 303 -16.29 15.70 11.35
CA LEU A 303 -15.23 16.48 10.71
C LEU A 303 -15.78 17.68 9.94
N ASP A 304 -15.42 18.89 10.37
CA ASP A 304 -15.76 20.12 9.65
C ASP A 304 -14.76 20.47 8.52
N ALA A 305 -15.17 21.35 7.61
CA ALA A 305 -14.38 21.76 6.45
C ALA A 305 -13.08 22.49 6.81
N ALA A 306 -13.04 23.27 7.89
CA ALA A 306 -11.84 23.98 8.30
C ALA A 306 -10.79 23.00 8.83
N THR A 307 -11.20 22.04 9.66
CA THR A 307 -10.34 20.96 10.16
C THR A 307 -9.84 20.08 9.01
N ALA A 308 -10.68 19.77 8.01
CA ALA A 308 -10.25 19.01 6.84
C ALA A 308 -9.19 19.76 5.99
N VAL A 309 -9.34 21.07 5.82
CA VAL A 309 -8.36 21.93 5.15
C VAL A 309 -7.06 22.04 5.97
N GLU A 310 -7.14 22.13 7.30
CA GLU A 310 -5.96 22.10 8.17
C GLU A 310 -5.18 20.78 8.02
N ASN A 311 -5.88 19.64 8.06
CA ASN A 311 -5.28 18.32 7.85
C ASN A 311 -4.59 18.21 6.48
N ALA A 312 -5.21 18.74 5.42
CA ALA A 312 -4.62 18.78 4.08
C ALA A 312 -3.34 19.64 4.03
N ASN A 313 -3.31 20.78 4.74
CA ASN A 313 -2.12 21.61 4.86
C ASN A 313 -1.01 20.93 5.68
N LEU A 314 -1.35 20.22 6.76
CA LEU A 314 -0.39 19.42 7.53
C LEU A 314 0.25 18.32 6.67
N ALA A 315 -0.56 17.63 5.88
CA ALA A 315 -0.08 16.63 4.92
C ALA A 315 0.88 17.26 3.91
N LEU A 316 0.52 18.41 3.32
CA LEU A 316 1.37 19.14 2.39
C LEU A 316 2.71 19.53 3.03
N ALA A 317 2.70 20.05 4.26
CA ALA A 317 3.91 20.42 4.99
C ALA A 317 4.83 19.20 5.25
N VAL A 318 4.27 18.03 5.57
CA VAL A 318 5.06 16.79 5.70
C VAL A 318 5.66 16.37 4.36
N LEU A 319 4.89 16.43 3.28
CA LEU A 319 5.35 16.08 1.93
C LEU A 319 6.48 17.00 1.46
N GLU A 320 6.34 18.31 1.65
CA GLU A 320 7.35 19.30 1.27
C GLU A 320 8.62 19.14 2.13
N ARG A 321 8.47 18.91 3.43
CA ARG A 321 9.61 18.76 4.35
C ARG A 321 10.40 17.49 4.09
N PHE A 322 9.73 16.35 3.92
CA PHE A 322 10.40 15.04 3.92
C PHE A 322 10.49 14.37 2.54
N PHE A 323 9.71 14.84 1.56
CA PHE A 323 9.60 14.22 0.23
C PHE A 323 9.79 15.20 -0.93
N SER A 324 10.28 16.42 -0.69
CA SER A 324 10.54 17.44 -1.73
C SER A 324 11.40 16.95 -2.90
N ASN A 325 12.36 16.05 -2.62
CA ASN A 325 13.24 15.47 -3.64
C ASN A 325 12.74 14.14 -4.22
N SER A 326 11.50 13.73 -3.92
CA SER A 326 10.93 12.46 -4.38
C SER A 326 10.06 12.68 -5.62
N PRO A 327 10.50 12.29 -6.84
CA PRO A 327 9.74 12.53 -8.07
C PRO A 327 8.36 11.88 -8.05
N SER A 328 8.22 10.73 -7.37
CA SER A 328 6.96 10.00 -7.22
C SER A 328 5.87 10.77 -6.46
N VAL A 329 6.29 11.75 -5.65
CA VAL A 329 5.43 12.55 -4.77
C VAL A 329 5.04 13.88 -5.43
N GLY A 330 5.74 14.33 -6.48
CA GLY A 330 5.44 15.60 -7.14
C GLY A 330 3.99 15.71 -7.62
N LYS A 331 3.46 14.66 -8.27
CA LYS A 331 2.05 14.65 -8.70
C LYS A 331 1.06 14.60 -7.53
N ILE A 332 1.44 13.97 -6.41
CA ILE A 332 0.62 13.95 -5.18
C ILE A 332 0.48 15.37 -4.61
N VAL A 333 1.60 16.08 -4.51
CA VAL A 333 1.65 17.46 -3.99
C VAL A 333 0.79 18.39 -4.84
N LEU A 334 0.92 18.32 -6.16
CA LEU A 334 0.12 19.15 -7.09
C LEU A 334 -1.38 18.88 -6.96
N ASP A 335 -1.78 17.61 -6.81
CA ASP A 335 -3.18 17.24 -6.65
C ASP A 335 -3.76 17.73 -5.32
N ILE A 336 -3.01 17.61 -4.21
CA ILE A 336 -3.42 18.17 -2.91
C ILE A 336 -3.58 19.69 -2.99
N GLN A 337 -2.64 20.39 -3.64
CA GLN A 337 -2.73 21.83 -3.85
C GLN A 337 -3.96 22.21 -4.68
N HIS A 338 -4.29 21.44 -5.71
CA HIS A 338 -5.49 21.64 -6.49
C HIS A 338 -6.76 21.46 -5.65
N LEU A 339 -6.86 20.37 -4.88
CA LEU A 339 -8.00 20.12 -4.00
C LEU A 339 -8.16 21.23 -2.96
N LEU A 340 -7.07 21.70 -2.37
CA LEU A 340 -7.08 22.86 -1.46
C LEU A 340 -7.62 24.11 -2.16
N GLN A 341 -7.20 24.41 -3.39
CA GLN A 341 -7.72 25.56 -4.14
C GLN A 341 -9.23 25.44 -4.39
N LEU A 342 -9.73 24.25 -4.70
CA LEU A 342 -11.17 23.99 -4.85
C LEU A 342 -11.93 24.23 -3.55
N SER A 343 -11.41 23.78 -2.40
CA SER A 343 -12.02 24.03 -1.08
C SER A 343 -12.22 25.51 -0.78
N HIS A 344 -11.27 26.37 -1.17
CA HIS A 344 -11.33 27.81 -0.91
C HIS A 344 -12.26 28.55 -1.88
N THR A 345 -12.28 28.15 -3.15
CA THR A 345 -12.95 28.90 -4.22
C THR A 345 -14.38 28.43 -4.48
N GLN A 346 -14.65 27.11 -4.39
CA GLN A 346 -15.92 26.50 -4.74
C GLN A 346 -16.18 25.23 -3.90
N PRO A 347 -16.70 25.35 -2.65
CA PRO A 347 -16.92 24.20 -1.77
C PRO A 347 -17.82 23.10 -2.34
N GLY A 348 -18.76 23.44 -3.23
CA GLY A 348 -19.58 22.44 -3.94
C GLY A 348 -18.81 21.66 -5.02
N SER A 349 -17.70 22.21 -5.52
CA SER A 349 -16.87 21.57 -6.56
C SER A 349 -15.96 20.50 -5.99
N ILE A 350 -15.47 20.64 -4.76
CA ILE A 350 -14.59 19.63 -4.16
C ILE A 350 -15.30 18.30 -3.94
N TYR A 351 -16.56 18.33 -3.48
CA TYR A 351 -17.36 17.11 -3.38
C TYR A 351 -17.49 16.44 -4.75
N ARG A 352 -17.79 17.20 -5.80
CA ARG A 352 -17.90 16.68 -7.16
C ARG A 352 -16.60 16.06 -7.67
N GLU A 353 -15.46 16.69 -7.40
CA GLU A 353 -14.13 16.19 -7.80
C GLU A 353 -13.79 14.85 -7.12
N LEU A 354 -14.18 14.70 -5.86
CA LEU A 354 -13.92 13.50 -5.06
C LEU A 354 -15.01 12.43 -5.21
N CYS A 355 -16.10 12.74 -5.91
CA CYS A 355 -17.22 11.83 -6.15
C CYS A 355 -17.16 11.16 -7.52
N CYS A 356 -17.87 10.04 -7.61
CA CYS A 356 -18.07 9.27 -8.84
C CYS A 356 -19.36 9.71 -9.59
N LEU A 357 -19.54 11.01 -9.91
CA LEU A 357 -20.81 11.58 -10.43
C LEU A 357 -21.06 11.49 -11.96
N SER A 358 -20.42 10.58 -12.71
CA SER A 358 -20.53 10.51 -14.19
C SER A 358 -21.54 9.43 -14.72
N PRO A 359 -21.99 9.46 -16.01
CA PRO A 359 -23.09 8.62 -16.55
C PRO A 359 -22.69 7.18 -16.99
N PRO A 360 -23.66 6.25 -17.22
CA PRO A 360 -23.51 4.82 -16.86
C PRO A 360 -22.74 3.88 -17.81
N PHE A 361 -22.46 4.26 -19.06
CA PHE A 361 -21.90 3.31 -20.03
C PHE A 361 -20.37 3.26 -19.95
N ASP A 362 -19.80 2.04 -19.87
CA ASP A 362 -18.36 1.70 -19.87
C ASP A 362 -17.53 2.04 -18.59
N GLN A 363 -18.16 2.54 -17.52
CA GLN A 363 -17.43 2.98 -16.32
C GLN A 363 -16.72 1.88 -15.55
N GLY A 364 -17.29 0.67 -15.47
CA GLY A 364 -16.68 -0.41 -14.68
C GLY A 364 -15.29 -0.75 -15.20
N ARG A 365 -15.14 -0.81 -16.53
CA ARG A 365 -13.86 -1.04 -17.21
C ARG A 365 -12.91 0.13 -17.01
N HIS A 366 -13.38 1.37 -17.19
CA HIS A 366 -12.55 2.56 -16.93
C HIS A 366 -12.08 2.63 -15.48
N ARG A 367 -12.94 2.37 -14.49
CA ARG A 367 -12.59 2.35 -13.06
C ARG A 367 -11.63 1.20 -12.73
N HIS A 368 -11.82 0.04 -13.36
CA HIS A 368 -10.91 -1.09 -13.21
C HIS A 368 -9.51 -0.73 -13.72
N SER A 369 -9.39 -0.19 -14.94
CA SER A 369 -8.11 0.17 -15.54
C SER A 369 -7.55 1.51 -15.04
N HIS A 370 -8.30 2.29 -14.26
CA HIS A 370 -7.87 3.61 -13.80
C HIS A 370 -6.69 3.51 -12.82
N LEU A 371 -5.57 4.12 -13.20
CA LEU A 371 -4.39 4.22 -12.35
C LEU A 371 -4.42 5.54 -11.58
N ALA A 372 -4.32 5.46 -10.24
CA ALA A 372 -4.30 6.65 -9.39
C ALA A 372 -3.06 7.53 -9.66
N VAL A 373 -3.10 8.80 -9.24
CA VAL A 373 -2.01 9.78 -9.46
C VAL A 373 -0.66 9.30 -8.91
N HIS A 374 -0.68 8.55 -7.81
CA HIS A 374 0.50 7.96 -7.16
C HIS A 374 0.92 6.59 -7.74
N SER A 375 0.25 6.07 -8.77
CA SER A 375 0.65 4.82 -9.44
C SER A 375 1.96 5.01 -10.20
N LEU A 376 2.96 4.20 -9.89
CA LEU A 376 4.26 4.27 -10.58
C LEU A 376 4.14 3.88 -12.06
N VAL A 377 3.21 2.99 -12.41
CA VAL A 377 2.95 2.63 -13.82
C VAL A 377 2.36 3.81 -14.58
N ARG A 378 1.40 4.53 -13.99
CA ARG A 378 0.90 5.78 -14.60
C ARG A 378 1.98 6.82 -14.75
N GLN A 379 2.89 6.91 -13.78
CA GLN A 379 4.00 7.86 -13.84
C GLN A 379 5.13 7.45 -14.79
N ALA A 380 5.20 6.17 -15.17
CA ALA A 380 6.16 5.69 -16.16
C ALA A 380 5.91 6.23 -17.56
N ASN A 381 4.69 6.70 -17.87
CA ASN A 381 4.32 7.32 -19.15
C ASN A 381 4.83 6.50 -20.36
N PHE A 382 4.50 5.20 -20.40
CA PHE A 382 4.76 4.39 -21.59
C PHE A 382 3.98 4.97 -22.78
N VAL A 383 4.68 5.25 -23.88
CA VAL A 383 4.09 5.72 -25.14
C VAL A 383 3.87 4.51 -26.04
N ASP A 384 2.70 4.41 -26.66
CA ASP A 384 2.42 3.44 -27.72
C ASP A 384 2.76 4.10 -29.06
N ASP A 385 3.63 3.48 -29.85
CA ASP A 385 4.12 4.02 -31.13
C ASP A 385 3.07 3.88 -32.26
N GLY A 386 1.83 3.51 -31.93
CA GLY A 386 0.76 3.11 -32.87
C GLY A 386 -0.03 4.24 -33.56
N TYR A 387 0.33 5.51 -33.41
CA TYR A 387 -0.20 6.58 -34.26
C TYR A 387 0.90 7.01 -35.23
N GLU A 388 0.97 6.34 -36.38
CA GLU A 388 1.55 6.94 -37.57
C GLU A 388 0.70 8.17 -37.90
N ASP A 389 1.26 9.36 -37.70
CA ASP A 389 0.75 10.60 -38.27
C ASP A 389 0.75 10.42 -39.81
N TYR A 390 -0.38 9.99 -40.37
CA TYR A 390 -0.64 10.10 -41.80
C TYR A 390 -1.01 11.56 -42.11
N ASP A 391 0.02 12.41 -42.16
CA ASP A 391 -0.04 13.69 -42.86
C ASP A 391 0.70 13.52 -44.20
N ASP A 392 -0.07 13.35 -45.28
CA ASP A 392 0.30 13.70 -46.66
C ASP A 392 -0.51 14.93 -47.10
#